data_AF-A0A842NET8-F1
#
_entry.id   AF-A0A842NET8-F1
#
_cell.length_a   1.000
_cell.length_b   1.000
_cell.length_c   1.000
_cell.angle_alpha   90.00
_cell.angle_beta   90.00
_cell.angle_gamma   90.00
#
_symmetry.space_group_name_H-M   'P 1'
#
loop_
_entity.id
_entity.type
_entity.pdbx_description
1 polymer ?
#
loop_
_entity_poly.entity_id
_entity_poly.type
_entity_poly.pdbx_seq_one_letter_code
_entity_poly.pdbx_strand_id
1 'polypeptide(L)'
;MIKIKIPLMFFLLLVSLTFVFAEEVNLSVEDQATICINESRLIIDELQVANFSIERANDSLKQASNIYLSQTLLEKNGRTGDFGLVLPHCNTISQLKEDAYNSRDALLALDRFYNETFQDDKINTSSVDIMITQINDEIKSERYEKVQPLITQTYEEIINVKSEYSTLNLFYNSTSRSLKKFFLDNWQIIIISLSGLLVLFLIYRSSIHRILIKKKIANLTSRKESLRRL
;
A
#
# COMPACT_ATOMS: atom_id res chain seq x y z
N MET A 1 -14.98 53.63 -29.11
CA MET A 1 -15.70 52.64 -28.27
C MET A 1 -16.37 51.52 -29.10
N ILE A 2 -15.75 51.02 -30.19
CA ILE A 2 -16.34 50.00 -31.08
C ILE A 2 -15.23 49.14 -31.74
N LYS A 3 -14.52 48.30 -30.99
CA LYS A 3 -13.55 47.34 -31.58
C LYS A 3 -13.58 45.91 -31.02
N ILE A 4 -14.45 45.62 -30.05
CA ILE A 4 -14.49 44.29 -29.37
C ILE A 4 -15.57 43.36 -29.95
N LYS A 5 -16.52 43.85 -30.78
CA LYS A 5 -17.68 43.06 -31.21
C LYS A 5 -17.41 42.01 -32.30
N ILE A 6 -16.39 42.21 -33.15
CA ILE A 6 -16.10 41.34 -34.29
C ILE A 6 -15.44 40.00 -33.86
N PRO A 7 -14.42 39.97 -32.99
CA PRO A 7 -13.81 38.69 -32.59
C PRO A 7 -14.75 37.82 -31.73
N LEU A 8 -15.64 38.43 -30.94
CA LEU A 8 -16.61 37.68 -30.14
C LEU A 8 -17.65 36.95 -31.01
N MET A 9 -18.09 37.58 -32.10
CA MET A 9 -19.04 36.99 -33.04
C MET A 9 -18.44 35.83 -33.83
N PHE A 10 -17.15 35.92 -34.17
CA PHE A 10 -16.43 34.83 -34.84
C PHE A 10 -16.20 33.63 -33.90
N PHE A 11 -15.91 33.88 -32.62
CA PHE A 11 -15.75 32.82 -31.62
C PHE A 11 -17.07 32.09 -31.34
N LEU A 12 -18.19 32.82 -31.25
CA LEU A 12 -19.52 32.21 -31.09
C LEU A 12 -19.94 31.37 -32.32
N LEU A 13 -19.57 31.79 -33.53
CA LEU A 13 -19.86 31.04 -34.75
C LEU A 13 -19.03 29.74 -34.82
N LEU A 14 -17.79 29.76 -34.30
CA LEU A 14 -16.91 28.60 -34.24
C LEU A 14 -17.38 27.56 -33.20
N VAL A 15 -17.90 28.03 -32.05
CA VAL A 15 -18.50 27.15 -31.02
C VAL A 15 -19.83 26.55 -31.48
N SER A 16 -20.60 27.24 -32.33
CA SER A 16 -21.83 26.65 -32.90
C SER A 16 -21.56 25.56 -33.94
N LEU A 17 -20.37 25.54 -34.56
CA LEU A 17 -19.99 24.52 -35.55
C LEU A 17 -19.47 23.22 -34.92
N THR A 18 -19.16 23.20 -33.62
CA THR A 18 -18.76 21.97 -32.92
C THR A 18 -19.93 21.11 -32.47
N PHE A 19 -21.18 21.55 -32.66
CA PHE A 19 -22.37 20.72 -32.49
C PHE A 19 -22.66 19.89 -33.77
N VAL A 20 -21.63 19.24 -34.32
CA VAL A 20 -21.86 18.13 -35.26
C VAL A 20 -22.48 17.02 -34.44
N PHE A 21 -23.79 16.90 -34.60
CA PHE A 21 -24.65 15.94 -33.94
C PHE A 21 -24.02 14.54 -34.03
N ALA A 22 -23.71 13.97 -32.86
CA ALA A 22 -23.68 12.53 -32.70
C ALA A 22 -25.11 12.05 -32.96
N GLU A 23 -25.39 11.68 -34.22
CA GLU A 23 -26.63 11.00 -34.56
C GLU A 23 -26.59 9.66 -33.83
N GLU A 24 -27.45 9.50 -32.82
CA GLU A 24 -27.62 8.22 -32.13
C GLU A 24 -28.11 7.22 -33.16
N VAL A 25 -27.18 6.44 -33.73
CA VAL A 25 -27.52 5.34 -34.63
C VAL A 25 -28.36 4.37 -33.81
N ASN A 26 -29.65 4.32 -34.14
CA ASN A 26 -30.63 3.50 -33.45
C ASN A 26 -30.41 2.03 -33.87
N LEU A 27 -29.34 1.43 -33.34
CA LEU A 27 -28.92 0.06 -33.62
C LEU A 27 -29.90 -0.92 -32.96
N SER A 28 -30.16 -2.05 -33.64
CA SER A 28 -30.91 -3.13 -33.02
C SER A 28 -30.14 -3.69 -31.81
N VAL A 29 -30.84 -4.27 -30.85
CA VAL A 29 -30.21 -4.89 -29.66
C VAL A 29 -29.27 -6.04 -30.06
N GLU A 30 -29.59 -6.75 -31.15
CA GLU A 30 -28.73 -7.79 -31.72
C GLU A 30 -27.41 -7.21 -32.29
N ASP A 31 -27.49 -6.10 -33.03
CA ASP A 31 -26.30 -5.42 -33.54
C ASP A 31 -25.43 -4.90 -32.39
N GLN A 32 -26.05 -4.32 -31.36
CA GLN A 32 -25.36 -3.88 -30.16
C GLN A 32 -24.65 -5.05 -29.47
N ALA A 33 -25.32 -6.18 -29.28
CA ALA A 33 -24.71 -7.39 -28.69
C ALA A 33 -23.55 -7.93 -29.53
N THR A 34 -23.64 -7.85 -30.86
CA THR A 34 -22.59 -8.28 -31.78
C THR A 34 -21.35 -7.38 -31.66
N ILE A 35 -21.55 -6.07 -31.66
CA ILE A 35 -20.50 -5.07 -31.46
C ILE A 35 -19.83 -5.27 -30.10
N CYS A 36 -20.63 -5.39 -29.05
CA CYS A 36 -20.23 -5.64 -27.66
C CYS A 36 -19.29 -6.84 -27.50
N ILE A 37 -19.60 -7.98 -28.14
CA ILE A 37 -18.74 -9.18 -28.12
C ILE A 37 -17.42 -8.92 -28.84
N ASN A 38 -17.44 -8.22 -29.98
CA ASN A 38 -16.23 -7.92 -30.73
C ASN A 38 -15.33 -6.92 -29.98
N GLU A 39 -15.89 -5.88 -29.40
CA GLU A 39 -15.17 -4.93 -28.55
C GLU A 39 -14.58 -5.61 -27.31
N SER A 40 -15.33 -6.52 -26.69
CA SER A 40 -14.85 -7.30 -25.55
C SER A 40 -13.61 -8.14 -25.88
N ARG A 41 -13.51 -8.68 -27.11
CA ARG A 41 -12.30 -9.39 -27.58
C ARG A 41 -11.12 -8.43 -27.69
N LEU A 42 -11.33 -7.25 -28.26
CA LEU A 42 -10.28 -6.23 -28.36
C LEU A 42 -9.80 -5.79 -26.97
N ILE A 43 -10.70 -5.67 -26.00
CA ILE A 43 -10.36 -5.36 -24.60
C ILE A 43 -9.48 -6.47 -23.99
N ILE A 44 -9.82 -7.73 -24.21
CA ILE A 44 -9.00 -8.86 -23.71
C ILE A 44 -7.61 -8.86 -24.36
N ASP A 45 -7.53 -8.65 -25.67
CA ASP A 45 -6.26 -8.56 -26.38
C ASP A 45 -5.40 -7.41 -25.82
N GLU A 46 -6.02 -6.26 -25.54
CA GLU A 46 -5.35 -5.11 -24.93
C GLU A 46 -4.84 -5.42 -23.52
N LEU A 47 -5.66 -6.05 -22.67
CA LEU A 47 -5.27 -6.47 -21.33
C LEU A 47 -4.11 -7.47 -21.36
N GLN A 48 -4.14 -8.40 -22.31
CA GLN A 48 -3.06 -9.37 -22.51
C GLN A 48 -1.77 -8.69 -22.95
N VAL A 49 -1.82 -7.75 -23.89
CA VAL A 49 -0.66 -6.95 -24.32
C VAL A 49 -0.10 -6.12 -23.17
N ALA A 50 -0.96 -5.61 -22.30
CA ALA A 50 -0.61 -4.88 -21.10
C ALA A 50 -0.13 -5.79 -19.93
N ASN A 51 -0.02 -7.12 -20.16
CA ASN A 51 0.40 -8.14 -19.22
C ASN A 51 -0.47 -8.21 -17.94
N PHE A 52 -1.78 -7.95 -18.09
CA PHE A 52 -2.77 -8.26 -17.06
C PHE A 52 -3.24 -9.71 -17.18
N SER A 53 -3.73 -10.25 -16.07
CA SER A 53 -4.50 -11.51 -16.11
C SER A 53 -5.84 -11.26 -16.81
N ILE A 54 -6.28 -12.25 -17.59
CA ILE A 54 -7.47 -12.18 -18.45
C ILE A 54 -8.47 -13.31 -18.17
N GLU A 55 -8.32 -14.04 -17.06
CA GLU A 55 -9.13 -15.21 -16.74
C GLU A 55 -10.61 -14.83 -16.55
N ARG A 56 -10.93 -13.84 -15.70
CA ARG A 56 -12.33 -13.44 -15.48
C ARG A 56 -12.93 -12.78 -16.72
N ALA A 57 -12.11 -12.00 -17.45
CA ALA A 57 -12.55 -11.37 -18.69
C ALA A 57 -12.92 -12.43 -19.76
N ASN A 58 -12.08 -13.46 -19.92
CA ASN A 58 -12.35 -14.59 -20.82
C ASN A 58 -13.60 -15.38 -20.40
N ASP A 59 -13.78 -15.64 -19.11
CA ASP A 59 -14.97 -16.33 -18.61
C ASP A 59 -16.25 -15.53 -18.88
N SER A 60 -16.22 -14.22 -18.65
CA SER A 60 -17.32 -13.31 -19.00
C SER A 60 -17.60 -13.30 -20.50
N LEU A 61 -16.56 -13.27 -21.35
CA LEU A 61 -16.72 -13.29 -22.81
C LEU A 61 -17.33 -14.60 -23.29
N LYS A 62 -16.91 -15.73 -22.69
CA LYS A 62 -17.46 -17.05 -23.00
C LYS A 62 -18.95 -17.13 -22.62
N GLN A 63 -19.34 -16.59 -21.47
CA GLN A 63 -20.74 -16.49 -21.06
C GLN A 63 -21.55 -15.63 -22.04
N ALA A 64 -21.05 -14.44 -22.38
CA ALA A 64 -21.67 -13.55 -23.36
C ALA A 64 -21.89 -14.25 -24.71
N SER A 65 -20.87 -14.94 -25.21
CA SER A 65 -20.91 -15.69 -26.48
C SER A 65 -21.92 -16.83 -26.45
N ASN A 66 -21.97 -17.60 -25.35
CA ASN A 66 -22.92 -18.70 -25.19
C ASN A 66 -24.37 -18.20 -25.13
N ILE A 67 -24.61 -17.08 -24.43
CA ILE A 67 -25.93 -16.43 -24.38
C ILE A 67 -26.33 -15.98 -25.77
N TYR A 68 -25.47 -15.24 -26.48
CA TYR A 68 -25.73 -14.78 -27.84
C TYR A 68 -26.11 -15.94 -28.77
N LEU A 69 -25.31 -17.00 -28.80
CA LEU A 69 -25.60 -18.20 -29.61
C LEU A 69 -26.94 -18.84 -29.26
N SER A 70 -27.29 -18.88 -27.97
CA SER A 70 -28.58 -19.42 -27.51
C SER A 70 -29.76 -18.57 -27.99
N GLN A 71 -29.62 -17.24 -27.98
CA GLN A 71 -30.65 -16.33 -28.51
C GLN A 71 -30.82 -16.48 -30.02
N THR A 72 -29.72 -16.56 -30.77
CA THR A 72 -29.77 -16.82 -32.22
C THR A 72 -30.47 -18.16 -32.54
N LEU A 73 -30.27 -19.19 -31.71
CA LEU A 73 -30.96 -20.48 -31.88
C LEU A 73 -32.45 -20.39 -31.58
N LEU A 74 -32.88 -19.55 -30.64
CA LEU A 74 -34.31 -19.32 -30.36
C LEU A 74 -34.99 -18.68 -31.57
N GLU A 75 -34.37 -17.67 -32.19
CA GLU A 75 -34.90 -16.99 -33.38
C GLU A 75 -34.98 -17.92 -34.59
N LYS A 76 -33.96 -18.74 -34.80
CA LYS A 76 -33.98 -19.78 -35.84
C LYS A 76 -35.12 -20.79 -35.67
N ASN A 77 -35.58 -21.00 -34.43
CA ASN A 77 -36.71 -21.87 -34.10
C ASN A 77 -38.05 -21.11 -34.07
N GLY A 78 -38.10 -19.86 -34.57
CA GLY A 78 -39.32 -19.05 -34.63
C GLY A 78 -39.76 -18.47 -33.28
N ARG A 79 -38.88 -18.43 -32.27
CA ARG A 79 -39.12 -17.79 -30.97
C ARG A 79 -38.39 -16.46 -30.90
N THR A 80 -38.89 -15.50 -30.13
CA THR A 80 -38.19 -14.22 -29.93
C THR A 80 -36.97 -14.41 -29.03
N GLY A 81 -35.79 -13.99 -29.49
CA GLY A 81 -34.57 -13.93 -28.69
C GLY A 81 -34.47 -12.63 -27.88
N ASP A 82 -33.78 -12.68 -26.74
CA ASP A 82 -33.43 -11.53 -25.92
C ASP A 82 -31.91 -11.35 -25.87
N PHE A 83 -31.38 -10.63 -26.87
CA PHE A 83 -29.95 -10.32 -26.96
C PHE A 83 -29.48 -9.31 -25.90
N GLY A 84 -30.39 -8.63 -25.20
CA GLY A 84 -30.05 -7.69 -24.12
C GLY A 84 -29.31 -8.37 -22.97
N LEU A 85 -29.50 -9.68 -22.79
CA LEU A 85 -28.81 -10.50 -21.80
C LEU A 85 -27.28 -10.61 -22.03
N VAL A 86 -26.79 -10.28 -23.23
CA VAL A 86 -25.35 -10.29 -23.55
C VAL A 86 -24.64 -9.08 -22.93
N LEU A 87 -25.32 -7.92 -22.91
CA LEU A 87 -24.70 -6.62 -22.59
C LEU A 87 -24.10 -6.55 -21.17
N PRO A 88 -24.73 -7.08 -20.09
CA PRO A 88 -24.14 -7.06 -18.76
C PRO A 88 -22.78 -7.77 -18.67
N HIS A 89 -22.57 -8.84 -19.46
CA HIS A 89 -21.31 -9.57 -19.47
C HIS A 89 -20.20 -8.80 -20.18
N CYS A 90 -20.48 -8.11 -21.30
CA CYS A 90 -19.49 -7.21 -21.89
C CYS A 90 -19.18 -6.02 -20.97
N ASN A 91 -20.21 -5.43 -20.33
CA ASN A 91 -20.02 -4.33 -19.39
C ASN A 91 -19.07 -4.73 -18.25
N THR A 92 -19.18 -5.97 -17.77
CA THR A 92 -18.25 -6.55 -16.79
C THR A 92 -16.81 -6.56 -17.32
N ILE A 93 -16.59 -6.91 -18.60
CA ILE A 93 -15.25 -6.92 -19.22
C ILE A 93 -14.69 -5.50 -19.32
N SER A 94 -15.51 -4.53 -19.74
CA SER A 94 -15.13 -3.12 -19.78
C SER A 94 -14.77 -2.58 -18.38
N GLN A 95 -15.57 -2.90 -17.37
CA GLN A 95 -15.27 -2.54 -15.97
C GLN A 95 -13.98 -3.17 -15.48
N LEU A 96 -13.75 -4.47 -15.75
CA LEU A 96 -12.50 -5.13 -15.39
C LEU A 96 -11.28 -4.46 -16.03
N LYS A 97 -11.41 -3.97 -17.27
CA LYS A 97 -10.35 -3.19 -17.92
C LYS A 97 -10.08 -1.90 -17.13
N GLU A 98 -11.10 -1.09 -16.90
CA GLU A 98 -10.94 0.18 -16.17
C GLU A 98 -10.33 -0.05 -14.79
N ASP A 99 -10.84 -1.03 -14.04
CA ASP A 99 -10.35 -1.38 -12.71
C ASP A 99 -8.90 -1.85 -12.72
N ALA A 100 -8.49 -2.65 -13.72
CA ALA A 100 -7.11 -3.12 -13.87
C ALA A 100 -6.13 -1.96 -14.10
N TYR A 101 -6.46 -1.06 -15.02
CA TYR A 101 -5.64 0.11 -15.33
C TYR A 101 -5.57 1.07 -14.13
N ASN A 102 -6.72 1.39 -13.51
CA ASN A 102 -6.77 2.23 -12.32
C ASN A 102 -5.95 1.65 -11.16
N SER A 103 -6.05 0.34 -10.94
CA SER A 103 -5.29 -0.36 -9.90
C SER A 103 -3.78 -0.30 -10.14
N ARG A 104 -3.34 -0.49 -11.40
CA ARG A 104 -1.93 -0.39 -11.76
C ARG A 104 -1.41 1.03 -11.59
N ASP A 105 -2.15 2.03 -12.06
CA ASP A 105 -1.75 3.43 -11.96
C ASP A 105 -1.67 3.89 -10.50
N ALA A 106 -2.62 3.45 -9.66
CA ALA A 106 -2.60 3.70 -8.22
C ALA A 106 -1.39 3.05 -7.54
N LEU A 107 -1.06 1.80 -7.89
CA LEU A 107 0.13 1.12 -7.39
C LEU A 107 1.42 1.84 -7.83
N LEU A 108 1.52 2.25 -9.08
CA LEU A 108 2.68 3.01 -9.57
C LEU A 108 2.85 4.34 -8.84
N ALA A 109 1.75 5.03 -8.52
CA ALA A 109 1.80 6.24 -7.71
C ALA A 109 2.27 5.95 -6.28
N LEU A 110 1.76 4.87 -5.66
CA LEU A 110 2.18 4.42 -4.34
C LEU A 110 3.68 4.06 -4.32
N ASP A 111 4.17 3.31 -5.32
CA ASP A 111 5.57 2.91 -5.42
C ASP A 111 6.49 4.13 -5.53
N ARG A 112 6.10 5.17 -6.29
CA ARG A 112 6.85 6.43 -6.34
C ARG A 112 6.90 7.10 -4.98
N PHE A 113 5.76 7.24 -4.33
CA PHE A 113 5.68 7.85 -3.00
C PHE A 113 6.51 7.08 -1.96
N TYR A 114 6.43 5.75 -1.97
CA TYR A 114 7.23 4.87 -1.13
C TYR A 114 8.73 5.09 -1.33
N ASN A 115 9.19 5.06 -2.59
CA ASN A 115 10.60 5.23 -2.93
C ASN A 115 11.12 6.63 -2.56
N GLU A 116 10.34 7.69 -2.79
CA GLU A 116 10.68 9.06 -2.41
C GLU A 116 10.75 9.23 -0.88
N THR A 117 9.87 8.55 -0.14
CA THR A 117 9.78 8.69 1.32
C THR A 117 10.96 8.03 2.04
N PHE A 118 11.50 6.93 1.50
CA PHE A 118 12.53 6.10 2.12
C PHE A 118 13.89 6.10 1.41
N GLN A 119 14.10 6.98 0.43
CA GLN A 119 15.28 7.03 -0.45
C GLN A 119 16.64 6.97 0.28
N ASP A 120 16.76 7.61 1.44
CA ASP A 120 18.04 7.80 2.14
C ASP A 120 18.11 7.17 3.54
N ASP A 121 17.08 6.41 3.92
CA ASP A 121 16.87 6.05 5.31
C ASP A 121 17.13 4.57 5.60
N LYS A 122 17.89 4.29 6.67
CA LYS A 122 18.01 2.94 7.26
C LYS A 122 16.78 2.60 8.10
N ILE A 123 15.59 2.86 7.56
CA ILE A 123 14.31 2.56 8.20
C ILE A 123 13.93 1.13 7.84
N ASN A 124 13.38 0.40 8.81
CA ASN A 124 12.77 -0.90 8.52
C ASN A 124 11.39 -0.69 7.88
N THR A 125 11.25 -1.05 6.61
CA THR A 125 10.02 -0.92 5.81
C THR A 125 9.26 -2.24 5.67
N SER A 126 9.65 -3.28 6.41
CA SER A 126 9.13 -4.64 6.18
C SER A 126 7.60 -4.75 6.22
N SER A 127 6.91 -3.96 7.06
CA SER A 127 5.45 -3.96 7.12
C SER A 127 4.83 -3.42 5.83
N VAL A 128 5.37 -2.31 5.31
CA VAL A 128 4.95 -1.69 4.04
C VAL A 128 5.22 -2.63 2.86
N ASP A 129 6.38 -3.29 2.84
CA ASP A 129 6.77 -4.22 1.76
C ASP A 129 5.79 -5.40 1.64
N ILE A 130 5.30 -5.91 2.77
CA ILE A 130 4.27 -6.96 2.81
C ILE A 130 2.96 -6.44 2.21
N MET A 131 2.54 -5.21 2.54
CA MET A 131 1.31 -4.62 2.01
C MET A 131 1.39 -4.37 0.50
N ILE A 132 2.52 -3.87 -0.01
CA ILE A 132 2.76 -3.70 -1.45
C ILE A 132 2.73 -5.06 -2.17
N THR A 133 3.30 -6.10 -1.57
CA THR A 133 3.23 -7.47 -2.11
C THR A 133 1.78 -7.95 -2.17
N GLN A 134 1.01 -7.73 -1.11
CA GLN A 134 -0.41 -8.09 -1.07
C GLN A 134 -1.21 -7.38 -2.18
N ILE A 135 -0.98 -6.08 -2.40
CA ILE A 135 -1.64 -5.32 -3.48
C ILE A 135 -1.33 -5.95 -4.84
N ASN A 136 -0.06 -6.27 -5.10
CA ASN A 136 0.36 -6.92 -6.34
C ASN A 136 -0.36 -8.28 -6.54
N ASP A 137 -0.51 -9.06 -5.48
CA ASP A 137 -1.19 -10.36 -5.55
C ASP A 137 -2.69 -10.22 -5.79
N GLU A 138 -3.34 -9.19 -5.22
CA GLU A 138 -4.74 -8.87 -5.51
C GLU A 138 -4.92 -8.44 -6.98
N ILE A 139 -4.02 -7.62 -7.53
CA ILE A 139 -4.01 -7.23 -8.96
C ILE A 139 -3.84 -8.47 -9.85
N LYS A 140 -2.87 -9.34 -9.54
CA LYS A 140 -2.63 -10.58 -10.31
C LYS A 140 -3.81 -11.54 -10.26
N SER A 141 -4.52 -11.57 -9.13
CA SER A 141 -5.72 -12.40 -8.94
C SER A 141 -6.99 -11.76 -9.51
N GLU A 142 -6.88 -10.62 -10.22
CA GLU A 142 -7.99 -9.85 -10.76
C GLU A 142 -9.01 -9.39 -9.71
N ARG A 143 -8.61 -9.21 -8.45
CA ARG A 143 -9.48 -8.77 -7.33
C ARG A 143 -9.32 -7.26 -7.11
N TYR A 144 -9.55 -6.50 -8.17
CA TYR A 144 -9.29 -5.06 -8.23
C TYR A 144 -10.11 -4.26 -7.19
N GLU A 145 -11.29 -4.75 -6.82
CA GLU A 145 -12.14 -4.12 -5.80
C GLU A 145 -11.48 -4.02 -4.42
N LYS A 146 -10.43 -4.82 -4.16
CA LYS A 146 -9.66 -4.78 -2.91
C LYS A 146 -8.44 -3.88 -2.96
N VAL A 147 -8.00 -3.46 -4.16
CA VAL A 147 -6.75 -2.72 -4.34
C VAL A 147 -6.84 -1.34 -3.70
N GLN A 148 -7.89 -0.57 -3.99
CA GLN A 148 -7.98 0.82 -3.50
C GLN A 148 -8.00 0.95 -1.95
N PRO A 149 -8.74 0.10 -1.20
CA PRO A 149 -8.62 0.06 0.26
C PRO A 149 -7.20 -0.26 0.74
N LEU A 150 -6.53 -1.25 0.14
CA LEU A 150 -5.16 -1.62 0.51
C LEU A 150 -4.15 -0.51 0.21
N ILE A 151 -4.29 0.20 -0.92
CA ILE A 151 -3.46 1.37 -1.27
C ILE A 151 -3.58 2.43 -0.17
N THR A 152 -4.80 2.75 0.25
CA THR A 152 -5.06 3.74 1.33
C THR A 152 -4.38 3.31 2.64
N GLN A 153 -4.57 2.06 3.05
CA GLN A 153 -3.94 1.51 4.25
C GLN A 153 -2.41 1.54 4.16
N THR A 154 -1.86 1.29 2.98
CA THR A 154 -0.40 1.31 2.77
C THR A 154 0.16 2.73 2.87
N TYR A 155 -0.55 3.74 2.35
CA TYR A 155 -0.17 5.15 2.57
C TYR A 155 -0.14 5.51 4.06
N GLU A 156 -1.16 5.10 4.83
CA GLU A 156 -1.20 5.33 6.27
C GLU A 156 -0.03 4.66 6.99
N GLU A 157 0.29 3.41 6.63
CA GLU A 157 1.42 2.68 7.21
C GLU A 157 2.77 3.33 6.87
N ILE A 158 2.96 3.82 5.64
CA ILE A 158 4.16 4.58 5.25
C ILE A 158 4.33 5.81 6.15
N ILE A 159 3.25 6.56 6.38
CA ILE A 159 3.25 7.75 7.24
C ILE A 159 3.58 7.36 8.68
N ASN A 160 2.98 6.29 9.20
CA ASN A 160 3.22 5.79 10.55
C ASN A 160 4.70 5.43 10.74
N VAL A 161 5.25 4.56 9.88
CA VAL A 161 6.65 4.13 9.92
C VAL A 161 7.60 5.32 9.87
N LYS A 162 7.35 6.30 8.97
CA LYS A 162 8.18 7.51 8.87
C LYS A 162 8.10 8.38 10.13
N SER A 163 6.91 8.51 10.71
CA SER A 163 6.66 9.33 11.91
C SER A 163 7.31 8.71 13.16
N GLU A 164 7.23 7.39 13.31
CA GLU A 164 7.86 6.66 14.41
C GLU A 164 9.38 6.81 14.34
N TYR A 165 9.97 6.59 13.16
CA TYR A 165 11.40 6.78 12.98
C TYR A 165 11.84 8.22 13.24
N SER A 166 11.10 9.21 12.73
CA SER A 166 11.40 10.62 12.96
C SER A 166 11.34 10.97 14.46
N THR A 167 10.34 10.45 15.16
CA THR A 167 10.18 10.64 16.61
C THR A 167 11.32 9.98 17.39
N LEU A 168 11.69 8.75 17.05
CA LEU A 168 12.82 8.04 17.66
C LEU A 168 14.15 8.77 17.42
N ASN A 169 14.37 9.26 16.20
CA ASN A 169 15.58 10.01 15.87
C ASN A 169 15.64 11.35 16.62
N LEU A 170 14.51 12.08 16.73
CA LEU A 170 14.42 13.31 17.53
C LEU A 170 14.68 13.03 19.01
N PHE A 171 14.09 11.96 19.56
CA PHE A 171 14.30 11.54 20.95
C PHE A 171 15.76 11.15 21.20
N TYR A 172 16.36 10.36 20.30
CA TYR A 172 17.76 9.96 20.39
C TYR A 172 18.70 11.16 20.32
N ASN A 173 18.49 12.08 19.36
CA ASN A 173 19.31 13.27 19.22
C ASN A 173 19.17 14.23 20.40
N SER A 174 17.95 14.45 20.89
CA SER A 174 17.68 15.26 22.07
C SER A 174 18.35 14.68 23.32
N THR A 175 18.19 13.37 23.55
CA THR A 175 18.74 12.67 24.70
C THR A 175 20.26 12.60 24.63
N SER A 176 20.84 12.24 23.48
CA SER A 176 22.28 12.18 23.26
C SER A 176 22.95 13.54 23.45
N ARG A 177 22.38 14.61 22.87
CA ARG A 177 22.88 15.97 23.07
C ARG A 177 22.78 16.40 24.53
N SER A 178 21.66 16.12 25.19
CA SER A 178 21.45 16.47 26.59
C SER A 178 22.40 15.72 27.52
N LEU A 179 22.58 14.40 27.31
CA LEU A 179 23.54 13.59 28.04
C LEU A 179 24.96 14.08 27.81
N LYS A 180 25.36 14.29 26.55
CA LYS A 180 26.68 14.81 26.21
C LYS A 180 26.93 16.17 26.88
N LYS A 181 25.95 17.07 26.82
CA LYS A 181 26.02 18.37 27.49
C LYS A 181 26.12 18.21 29.01
N PHE A 182 25.32 17.34 29.63
CA PHE A 182 25.40 17.06 31.06
C PHE A 182 26.80 16.59 31.48
N PHE A 183 27.39 15.65 30.73
CA PHE A 183 28.76 15.18 30.99
C PHE A 183 29.80 16.28 30.79
N LEU A 184 29.67 17.10 29.75
CA LEU A 184 30.59 18.21 29.48
C LEU A 184 30.47 19.35 30.50
N ASP A 185 29.27 19.68 30.96
CA ASP A 185 29.06 20.77 31.91
C ASP A 185 29.48 20.34 33.34
N ASN A 186 29.35 19.05 33.66
CA ASN A 186 29.60 18.52 35.00
C ASN A 186 30.86 17.65 35.10
N TRP A 187 31.76 17.67 34.12
CA TRP A 187 32.90 16.75 34.06
C TRP A 187 33.80 16.82 35.31
N GLN A 188 34.01 18.02 35.87
CA GLN A 188 34.80 18.22 37.08
C GLN A 188 34.12 17.59 38.30
N ILE A 189 32.82 17.82 38.47
CA ILE A 189 32.03 17.25 39.58
C ILE A 189 32.02 15.73 39.49
N ILE A 190 31.86 15.18 38.27
CA ILE A 190 31.90 13.75 38.03
C ILE A 190 33.26 13.17 38.43
N ILE A 191 34.38 13.79 38.02
CA ILE A 191 35.73 13.31 38.40
C ILE A 191 35.97 13.39 39.91
N ILE A 192 35.56 14.49 40.56
CA ILE A 192 35.72 14.66 42.01
C ILE A 192 34.89 13.60 42.75
N SER A 193 33.63 13.41 42.34
CA SER A 193 32.74 12.38 42.91
C SER A 193 33.31 10.98 42.73
N LEU A 194 33.80 10.64 41.52
CA LEU A 194 34.41 9.35 41.22
C LEU A 194 35.68 9.11 42.06
N SER A 195 36.52 10.14 42.20
CA SER A 195 37.73 10.07 43.01
C SER A 195 37.40 9.88 44.50
N GLY A 196 36.41 10.60 45.02
CA GLY A 196 35.93 10.43 46.40
C GLY A 196 35.38 9.02 46.66
N LEU A 197 34.57 8.50 45.73
CA LEU A 197 34.07 7.11 45.78
C LEU A 197 35.21 6.10 45.77
N LEU A 198 36.25 6.33 44.96
CA LEU A 198 37.42 5.45 44.88
C LEU A 198 38.22 5.46 46.19
N VAL A 199 38.42 6.62 46.81
CA VAL A 199 39.06 6.72 48.14
C VAL A 199 38.24 6.00 49.21
N LEU A 200 36.93 6.23 49.26
CA LEU A 200 36.03 5.51 50.17
C LEU A 200 36.11 4.00 49.94
N PHE A 201 36.08 3.56 48.68
CA PHE A 201 36.22 2.15 48.33
C PHE A 201 37.53 1.56 48.85
N LEU A 202 38.65 2.27 48.72
CA LEU A 202 39.96 1.81 49.22
C LEU A 202 39.98 1.69 50.76
N ILE A 203 39.42 2.67 51.47
CA ILE A 203 39.32 2.64 52.94
C ILE A 203 38.46 1.45 53.39
N TYR A 204 37.29 1.28 52.77
CA TYR A 204 36.34 0.24 53.16
C TYR A 204 36.63 -1.14 52.54
N ARG A 205 37.64 -1.26 51.66
CA ARG A 205 37.98 -2.52 50.97
C ARG A 205 38.17 -3.68 51.93
N SER A 206 38.92 -3.46 53.02
CA SER A 206 39.18 -4.49 54.03
C SER A 206 37.91 -4.93 54.76
N SER A 207 37.07 -3.96 55.15
CA SER A 207 35.78 -4.22 55.81
C SER A 207 34.82 -4.96 54.89
N ILE A 208 34.69 -4.55 53.63
CA ILE A 208 33.86 -5.22 52.62
C ILE A 208 34.36 -6.66 52.40
N HIS A 209 35.67 -6.87 52.29
CA HIS A 209 36.22 -8.21 52.09
C HIS A 209 35.93 -9.13 53.29
N ARG A 210 36.04 -8.61 54.52
CA ARG A 210 35.66 -9.35 55.74
C ARG A 210 34.17 -9.70 55.75
N ILE A 211 33.28 -8.80 55.33
CA ILE A 211 31.84 -9.06 55.24
C ILE A 211 31.56 -10.14 54.19
N LEU A 212 32.18 -10.06 53.01
CA LEU A 212 32.02 -11.05 51.94
C LEU A 212 32.50 -12.44 52.39
N ILE A 213 33.64 -12.54 53.07
CA ILE A 213 34.13 -13.80 53.64
C ILE A 213 33.16 -14.34 54.68
N LYS A 214 32.67 -13.50 55.61
CA LYS A 214 31.67 -13.92 56.61
C LYS A 214 30.40 -14.47 55.96
N LYS A 215 29.88 -13.80 54.93
CA LYS A 215 28.72 -14.27 54.16
C LYS A 215 29.00 -15.61 53.47
N LYS A 216 30.19 -15.78 52.88
CA LYS A 216 30.60 -17.03 52.24
C LYS A 216 30.71 -18.18 53.25
N ILE A 217 31.30 -17.93 54.42
CA ILE A 217 31.38 -18.91 55.51
C ILE A 217 29.95 -19.29 55.95
N ALA A 218 29.08 -18.33 56.25
CA ALA A 218 27.72 -18.61 56.69
C ALA A 218 26.92 -19.47 55.68
N ASN A 219 27.06 -19.18 54.38
CA ASN A 219 26.43 -19.97 53.32
C ASN A 219 26.97 -21.41 53.26
N LEU A 220 28.29 -21.59 53.38
CA LEU A 220 28.91 -22.92 53.44
C LEU A 220 28.49 -23.70 54.71
N THR A 221 28.35 -23.03 55.85
CA THR A 221 27.86 -23.65 57.09
C THR A 221 26.42 -24.11 56.94
N SER A 222 25.55 -23.29 56.37
CA SER A 222 24.14 -23.64 56.09
C SER A 222 24.04 -24.85 55.15
N ARG A 223 24.84 -24.89 54.07
CA ARG A 223 24.91 -26.04 53.17
C ARG A 223 25.44 -27.32 53.82
N LYS A 224 26.44 -27.20 54.70
CA LYS A 224 26.95 -28.33 55.48
C LYS A 224 25.88 -28.87 56.42
N GLU A 225 25.10 -27.99 57.05
CA GLU A 225 24.03 -28.39 57.96
C GLU A 225 22.86 -29.06 57.23
N SER A 226 22.47 -28.57 56.05
CA SER A 226 21.45 -29.23 55.22
C SER A 226 21.88 -30.62 54.74
N LEU A 227 23.16 -30.79 54.39
CA LEU A 227 23.69 -32.11 54.00
C LEU A 227 23.83 -33.10 55.16
N ARG A 228 23.92 -32.61 56.41
CA ARG A 228 24.02 -33.44 57.62
C ARG A 228 22.65 -33.87 58.16
N ARG A 229 21.58 -33.23 57.69
CA ARG A 229 20.17 -33.57 58.00
C ARG A 229 19.54 -34.51 56.95
N LEU A 230 20.29 -34.84 55.88
CA LEU A 230 20.03 -35.93 54.96
C LEU A 230 20.74 -37.19 55.47
#